data_AF-A0A8B3CC12-F1
#
_entry.id   AF-A0A8B3CC12-F1
#
_cell.length_a   1.000
_cell.length_b   1.000
_cell.length_c   1.000
_cell.angle_alpha   90.00
_cell.angle_beta   90.00
_cell.angle_gamma   90.00
#
_symmetry.space_group_name_H-M   'P 1'
#
loop_
_entity.id
_entity.type
_entity.pdbx_description
1 polymer ?
#
loop_
_entity_poly.entity_id
_entity_poly.type
_entity_poly.pdbx_seq_one_letter_code
_entity_poly.pdbx_strand_id
1 'polypeptide(L)'
;MATGRNNHACSPVATTVPAVAGFLLKKNETAATRDPFEVIEKFLQETPSRRSPATGTLPGEDLSRESVTEDPDLISEELAEIYAKQGFYSKAREIYTRLSLLYPEKSVYFAEILTGLGDSESD
;
A
#
# COMPACT_ATOMS: atom_id res chain seq x y z
N MET A 1 46.59 -12.32 6.37
CA MET A 1 45.98 -12.16 7.70
C MET A 1 45.76 -10.68 7.96
N ALA A 2 44.53 -10.20 7.90
CA ALA A 2 44.11 -8.97 8.56
C ALA A 2 42.60 -9.03 8.74
N THR A 3 42.21 -9.02 10.00
CA THR A 3 40.87 -9.22 10.53
C THR A 3 39.99 -7.99 10.30
N GLY A 4 38.74 -8.23 9.89
CA GLY A 4 37.71 -7.21 9.82
C GLY A 4 37.39 -6.67 11.22
N ARG A 5 37.37 -5.33 11.33
CA ARG A 5 36.78 -4.63 12.47
C ARG A 5 35.36 -4.23 12.08
N ASN A 6 34.41 -4.83 12.78
CA ASN A 6 33.07 -4.30 12.96
C ASN A 6 33.17 -2.90 13.57
N ASN A 7 32.40 -1.96 13.03
CA ASN A 7 31.88 -0.81 13.78
C ASN A 7 30.55 -0.40 13.15
N HIS A 8 29.47 -0.93 13.72
CA HIS A 8 28.13 -0.36 13.58
C HIS A 8 28.12 0.97 14.32
N ALA A 9 28.25 2.07 13.59
CA ALA A 9 27.85 3.39 14.05
C ALA A 9 26.59 3.77 13.27
N CYS A 10 25.43 3.59 13.89
CA CYS A 10 24.21 4.25 13.47
C CYS A 10 24.37 5.73 13.81
N SER A 11 24.83 6.51 12.83
CA SER A 11 24.88 7.96 12.92
C SER A 11 23.54 8.52 12.41
N PRO A 12 22.89 9.47 13.12
CA PRO A 12 21.70 10.11 12.61
C PRO A 12 22.11 10.98 11.42
N VAL A 13 21.59 10.70 10.22
CA VAL A 13 21.78 11.61 9.09
C VAL A 13 20.86 12.82 9.33
N ALA A 14 21.46 13.96 9.61
CA ALA A 14 20.74 15.23 9.65
C ALA A 14 20.35 15.59 8.22
N THR A 15 19.08 15.35 7.84
CA THR A 15 18.54 15.86 6.58
C THR A 15 18.33 17.36 6.71
N THR A 16 19.39 18.14 6.45
CA THR A 16 19.29 19.56 6.17
C THR A 16 18.57 19.70 4.83
N VAL A 17 17.28 20.06 4.87
CA VAL A 17 16.53 20.46 3.69
C VAL A 17 17.11 21.79 3.20
N PRO A 18 17.60 21.91 1.96
CA PRO A 18 18.01 23.20 1.43
C PRO A 18 16.78 24.09 1.33
N ALA A 19 16.88 25.29 1.91
CA ALA A 19 15.89 26.34 1.75
C ALA A 19 15.78 26.67 0.26
N VAL A 20 14.74 26.14 -0.40
CA VAL A 20 14.36 26.51 -1.76
C VAL A 20 13.94 27.97 -1.74
N ALA A 21 14.86 28.83 -2.19
CA ALA A 21 14.62 30.24 -2.40
C ALA A 21 13.58 30.43 -3.53
N GLY A 22 12.49 31.13 -3.22
CA GLY A 22 11.81 32.01 -4.16
C GLY A 22 10.92 31.36 -5.22
N PHE A 23 9.91 30.58 -4.82
CA PHE A 23 8.70 30.47 -5.65
C PHE A 23 7.82 31.69 -5.37
N LEU A 24 8.00 32.75 -6.17
CA LEU A 24 7.17 33.96 -6.14
C LEU A 24 5.71 33.58 -6.42
N LEU A 25 4.91 33.45 -5.36
CA LEU A 25 3.45 33.45 -5.46
C LEU A 25 3.05 34.81 -6.06
N LYS A 26 2.69 34.79 -7.34
CA LYS A 26 1.79 35.80 -7.91
C LYS A 26 0.49 35.68 -7.13
N LYS A 27 0.33 36.49 -6.08
CA LYS A 27 -0.94 36.62 -5.35
C LYS A 27 -2.02 36.95 -6.37
N ASN A 28 -2.95 36.02 -6.58
CA ASN A 28 -4.22 36.32 -7.20
C ASN A 28 -5.12 36.95 -6.13
N GLU A 29 -5.01 38.27 -5.98
CA GLU A 29 -5.88 39.06 -5.12
C GLU A 29 -7.32 39.10 -5.70
N THR A 30 -8.06 38.00 -5.57
CA THR A 30 -9.53 37.94 -5.66
C THR A 30 -10.06 36.85 -4.71
N ALA A 31 -9.76 37.00 -3.42
CA ALA A 31 -10.23 36.11 -2.35
C ALA A 31 -10.99 36.88 -1.26
N ALA A 32 -11.81 37.86 -1.67
CA ALA A 32 -12.83 38.45 -0.83
C ALA A 32 -14.19 38.11 -1.44
N THR A 33 -14.93 37.21 -0.76
CA THR A 33 -16.30 36.76 -1.02
C THR A 33 -16.61 36.30 -2.45
N ARG A 34 -16.08 35.14 -2.87
CA ARG A 34 -16.70 34.40 -3.99
C ARG A 34 -17.93 33.68 -3.46
N ASP A 35 -19.08 33.93 -4.08
CA ASP A 35 -20.30 33.21 -3.75
C ASP A 35 -20.11 31.72 -4.09
N PRO A 36 -20.40 30.79 -3.15
CA PRO A 36 -20.20 29.36 -3.39
C PRO A 36 -21.02 28.86 -4.58
N PHE A 37 -22.19 29.44 -4.85
CA PHE A 37 -23.00 29.08 -6.01
C PHE A 37 -22.35 29.52 -7.32
N GLU A 38 -21.71 30.68 -7.38
CA GLU A 38 -21.01 31.15 -8.59
C GLU A 38 -19.83 30.23 -8.95
N VAL A 39 -19.13 29.69 -7.94
CA VAL A 39 -18.05 28.72 -8.14
C VAL A 39 -18.60 27.40 -8.68
N ILE A 40 -19.74 26.95 -8.15
CA ILE A 40 -20.42 25.72 -8.55
C ILE A 40 -20.98 25.86 -9.98
N GLU A 41 -21.67 26.96 -10.29
CA GLU A 41 -22.22 27.22 -11.63
C GLU A 41 -21.12 27.25 -12.69
N LYS A 42 -20.00 27.95 -12.43
CA LYS A 42 -18.85 27.96 -13.34
C LYS A 42 -18.25 26.56 -13.52
N PHE A 43 -18.20 25.75 -12.46
CA PHE A 43 -17.71 24.38 -12.54
C PHE A 43 -18.62 23.44 -13.34
N LEU A 44 -19.94 23.65 -13.29
CA LEU A 44 -20.91 22.91 -14.09
C LEU A 44 -20.90 23.35 -15.57
N GLN A 45 -20.60 24.61 -15.84
CA GLN A 45 -20.54 25.18 -17.20
C GLN A 45 -19.22 24.88 -17.91
N GLU A 46 -18.10 24.93 -17.19
CA GLU A 46 -16.81 24.53 -17.71
C GLU A 46 -16.72 23.00 -17.72
N THR A 47 -16.07 22.39 -18.71
CA THR A 47 -15.67 20.98 -18.64
C THR A 47 -14.27 20.94 -18.05
N PRO A 48 -14.10 20.82 -16.71
CA PRO A 48 -12.78 20.86 -16.10
C PRO A 48 -11.97 19.65 -16.57
N SER A 49 -11.06 19.87 -17.51
CA SER A 49 -10.11 18.85 -17.92
C SER A 49 -9.07 18.67 -16.80
N ARG A 50 -8.89 17.42 -16.35
CA ARG A 50 -7.86 17.07 -15.37
C ARG A 50 -6.51 17.51 -15.95
N ARG A 51 -5.89 18.53 -15.35
CA ARG A 51 -4.50 18.90 -15.64
C ARG A 51 -3.63 17.71 -15.23
N SER A 52 -3.26 16.87 -16.19
CA SER A 52 -2.21 15.89 -15.98
C SER A 52 -0.91 16.66 -15.76
N PRO A 53 -0.12 16.33 -14.73
CA PRO A 53 1.24 16.85 -14.66
C PRO A 53 1.93 16.57 -16.00
N ALA A 54 2.72 17.54 -16.49
CA ALA A 54 3.47 17.35 -17.72
C ALA A 54 4.27 16.05 -17.59
N THR A 55 4.18 15.19 -18.60
CA THR A 55 4.85 13.89 -18.70
C THR A 55 6.37 14.07 -18.83
N GLY A 56 6.99 14.76 -17.88
CA GLY A 56 8.42 14.69 -17.65
C GLY A 56 8.64 13.49 -16.75
N THR A 57 9.42 12.51 -17.21
CA THR A 57 9.97 11.47 -16.35
C THR A 57 10.78 12.16 -15.27
N LEU A 58 10.16 12.43 -14.13
CA LEU A 58 10.90 12.75 -12.92
C LEU A 58 11.71 11.48 -12.61
N PRO A 59 13.03 11.56 -12.32
CA PRO A 59 13.77 10.44 -11.77
C PRO A 59 13.27 10.23 -10.33
N GLY A 60 12.07 9.65 -10.21
CA GLY A 60 11.46 9.23 -8.98
C GLY A 60 11.53 7.71 -8.93
N GLU A 61 12.13 7.19 -7.87
CA GLU A 61 12.04 5.77 -7.52
C GLU A 61 10.56 5.37 -7.43
N ASP A 62 10.18 4.25 -8.03
CA ASP A 62 8.83 3.70 -7.87
C ASP A 62 8.72 3.00 -6.52
N LEU A 63 8.38 3.79 -5.50
CA LEU A 63 8.16 3.31 -4.12
C LEU A 63 6.94 2.37 -4.01
N SER A 64 6.09 2.28 -5.03
CA SER A 64 4.90 1.42 -5.00
C SER A 64 5.25 -0.07 -5.04
N ARG A 65 6.46 -0.42 -5.51
CA ARG A 65 6.89 -1.82 -5.67
C ARG A 65 6.83 -2.63 -4.38
N GLU A 66 7.18 -2.01 -3.26
CA GLU A 66 7.21 -2.64 -1.94
C GLU A 66 5.79 -2.94 -1.41
N SER A 67 4.77 -2.20 -1.88
CA SER A 67 3.37 -2.43 -1.47
C SER A 67 2.66 -3.55 -2.23
N VAL A 68 3.23 -4.04 -3.34
CA VAL A 68 2.61 -5.09 -4.17
C VAL A 68 2.94 -6.49 -3.63
N THR A 69 4.01 -6.60 -2.84
CA THR A 69 4.44 -7.86 -2.23
C THR A 69 3.75 -8.08 -0.90
N GLU A 70 3.05 -9.20 -0.77
CA GLU A 70 2.43 -9.63 0.48
C GLU A 70 3.47 -10.19 1.46
N ASP A 71 3.29 -9.92 2.75
CA ASP A 71 4.14 -10.47 3.80
C ASP A 71 3.82 -11.96 4.04
N PRO A 72 4.76 -12.89 3.82
CA PRO A 72 4.50 -14.34 3.94
C PRO A 72 4.30 -14.80 5.38
N ASP A 73 4.71 -14.00 6.36
CA ASP A 73 4.59 -14.29 7.79
C ASP A 73 3.29 -13.75 8.38
N LEU A 74 2.52 -12.96 7.63
CA LEU A 74 1.21 -12.48 8.06
C LEU A 74 0.20 -13.63 7.96
N ILE A 75 0.02 -14.34 9.07
CA ILE A 75 -0.82 -15.54 9.15
C ILE A 75 -1.93 -15.28 10.16
N SER A 76 -3.17 -15.11 9.68
CA SER A 76 -4.35 -14.96 10.53
C SER A 76 -5.55 -15.69 9.92
N GLU A 77 -6.49 -16.08 10.78
CA GLU A 77 -7.71 -16.77 10.36
C GLU A 77 -8.56 -15.92 9.41
N GLU A 78 -8.74 -14.64 9.76
CA GLU A 78 -9.48 -13.67 8.95
C GLU A 78 -8.85 -13.48 7.56
N LEU A 79 -7.52 -13.42 7.47
CA LEU A 79 -6.85 -13.28 6.19
C LEU A 79 -7.08 -14.49 5.28
N ALA A 80 -7.04 -15.70 5.85
CA ALA A 80 -7.35 -16.92 5.11
C ALA A 80 -8.81 -16.92 4.62
N GLU A 81 -9.75 -16.47 5.46
CA GLU A 81 -11.16 -16.36 5.10
C GLU A 81 -11.38 -15.35 3.97
N ILE A 82 -10.73 -14.19 4.03
CA ILE A 82 -10.79 -13.18 2.96
C ILE A 82 -10.28 -13.77 1.63
N TYR A 83 -9.15 -14.48 1.65
CA TYR A 83 -8.63 -15.14 0.45
C TYR A 83 -9.60 -16.19 -0.11
N ALA A 84 -10.22 -17.00 0.75
CA ALA A 84 -11.23 -17.96 0.33
C ALA A 84 -12.46 -17.28 -0.30
N LYS A 85 -12.94 -16.17 0.27
CA LYS A 85 -14.06 -15.37 -0.27
C LYS A 85 -13.72 -14.75 -1.63
N GLN A 86 -12.46 -14.41 -1.86
CA GLN A 86 -11.97 -13.90 -3.14
C GLN A 86 -11.71 -15.00 -4.18
N GLY A 87 -11.80 -16.28 -3.80
CA GLY A 87 -11.53 -17.43 -4.67
C GLY A 87 -10.05 -17.85 -4.72
N PHE A 88 -9.18 -17.27 -3.90
CA PHE A 88 -7.77 -17.65 -3.81
C PHE A 88 -7.57 -18.83 -2.85
N TYR A 89 -8.10 -20.00 -3.21
CA TYR A 89 -8.12 -21.17 -2.34
C TYR A 89 -6.73 -21.71 -1.99
N SER A 90 -5.78 -21.68 -2.93
CA SER A 90 -4.40 -22.16 -2.69
C SER A 90 -3.72 -21.36 -1.58
N LYS A 91 -3.87 -20.02 -1.59
CA LYS A 91 -3.36 -19.13 -0.53
C LYS A 91 -4.08 -19.36 0.81
N ALA A 92 -5.40 -19.48 0.78
CA ALA A 92 -6.19 -19.75 1.99
C ALA A 92 -5.77 -21.08 2.65
N ARG A 93 -5.58 -22.14 1.84
CA ARG A 93 -5.11 -23.46 2.32
C ARG A 93 -3.75 -23.38 2.98
N GLU A 94 -2.81 -22.62 2.39
CA GLU A 94 -1.48 -22.45 2.96
C GLU A 94 -1.56 -21.82 4.36
N ILE A 95 -2.32 -20.75 4.52
CA ILE A 95 -2.47 -20.05 5.81
C ILE A 95 -3.16 -20.97 6.83
N TYR A 96 -4.26 -21.64 6.48
CA TYR A 96 -4.95 -22.57 7.39
C TYR A 96 -4.08 -23.76 7.80
N THR A 97 -3.23 -24.25 6.90
CA THR A 97 -2.27 -25.32 7.21
C THR A 97 -1.25 -24.84 8.23
N ARG A 98 -0.69 -23.63 8.04
CA ARG A 98 0.24 -23.04 9.02
C ARG A 98 -0.44 -22.78 10.37
N LEU A 99 -1.67 -22.27 10.38
CA LEU A 99 -2.46 -22.08 11.60
C LEU A 99 -2.68 -23.39 12.35
N SER A 100 -2.91 -24.50 11.64
CA SER A 100 -3.06 -25.83 12.25
C SER A 100 -1.80 -26.30 12.99
N LEU A 101 -0.61 -25.91 12.50
CA LEU A 101 0.67 -26.22 13.14
C LEU A 101 0.95 -25.30 14.35
N LEU A 102 0.55 -24.03 14.27
CA LEU A 102 0.74 -23.05 15.34
C LEU A 102 -0.25 -23.25 16.50
N TYR A 103 -1.47 -23.69 16.19
CA TYR A 103 -2.60 -23.80 17.12
C TYR A 103 -3.20 -25.22 17.09
N PRO A 104 -2.46 -26.23 17.59
CA PRO A 104 -2.88 -27.63 17.53
C PRO A 104 -4.20 -27.91 18.27
N GLU A 105 -4.55 -27.08 19.26
CA GLU A 105 -5.82 -27.14 19.99
C GLU A 105 -7.05 -26.91 19.09
N LYS A 106 -6.87 -26.17 17.98
CA LYS A 106 -7.91 -25.91 16.96
C LYS A 106 -7.73 -26.78 15.72
N SER A 107 -6.86 -27.79 15.74
CA SER A 107 -6.55 -28.62 14.55
C SER A 107 -7.78 -29.23 13.88
N VAL A 108 -8.76 -29.72 14.65
CA VAL A 108 -10.02 -30.28 14.12
C VAL A 108 -10.81 -29.22 13.35
N TYR A 109 -10.92 -28.01 13.90
CA TYR A 109 -11.62 -26.90 13.26
C TYR A 109 -10.99 -26.53 11.91
N PHE A 110 -9.66 -26.40 11.85
CA PHE A 110 -8.98 -26.12 10.60
C PHE A 110 -9.08 -27.28 9.60
N ALA A 111 -9.10 -28.54 10.07
CA ALA A 111 -9.28 -29.70 9.20
C ALA A 111 -10.66 -29.70 8.52
N GLU A 112 -11.72 -29.31 9.24
CA GLU A 112 -13.06 -29.15 8.69
C GLU A 112 -13.08 -28.07 7.60
N ILE A 113 -12.48 -26.91 7.86
CA ILE A 113 -12.34 -25.82 6.89
C ILE A 113 -11.58 -26.29 5.65
N LEU A 114 -10.41 -26.93 5.83
CA LEU A 114 -9.59 -27.43 4.73
C LEU A 114 -10.32 -28.46 3.87
N THR A 115 -11.16 -29.29 4.49
CA THR A 115 -12.03 -30.25 3.77
C THR A 115 -13.10 -29.52 2.97
N GLY A 116 -13.67 -28.45 3.52
CA GLY A 116 -14.70 -27.63 2.86
C GLY A 116 -14.18 -26.76 1.70
N LEU A 117 -12.89 -26.40 1.70
CA LEU A 117 -12.30 -25.58 0.64
C LEU A 117 -12.22 -26.32 -0.71
N GLY A 118 -12.23 -27.65 -0.71
CA GLY A 118 -12.27 -28.50 -1.92
C GLY A 118 -11.04 -28.35 -2.83
N ASP A 119 -10.69 -29.42 -3.54
CA ASP A 119 -9.60 -29.40 -4.52
C ASP A 119 -10.07 -28.75 -5.84
N SER A 120 -10.67 -27.55 -5.79
CA SER A 120 -10.96 -26.77 -6.99
C SER A 120 -9.67 -26.12 -7.51
N GLU A 121 -8.68 -26.95 -7.80
CA GLU A 121 -7.50 -26.58 -8.54
C GLU A 121 -7.55 -27.41 -9.82
N SER A 122 -8.15 -26.82 -10.84
CA SER A 122 -8.13 -27.29 -12.22
C SER A 122 -7.54 -26.16 -13.05
N ASP A 123 -6.22 -26.00 -12.97
CA ASP A 123 -5.40 -25.28 -13.96
C ASP A 123 -4.40 -26.27 -14.57
#